data_AF-A0A3D1Z0K9-F1
#
_entry.id   AF-A0A3D1Z0K9-F1
#
_cell.length_a   1.000
_cell.length_b   1.000
_cell.length_c   1.000
_cell.angle_alpha   90.00
_cell.angle_beta   90.00
_cell.angle_gamma   90.00
#
_symmetry.space_group_name_H-M   'P 1'
#
loop_
_entity.id
_entity.type
_entity.pdbx_description
1 polymer ?
#
loop_
_entity_poly.entity_id
_entity_poly.type
_entity_poly.pdbx_seq_one_letter_code
_entity_poly.pdbx_strand_id
1 'polypeptide(L)'
;MSSVIDITHYLDDRGFPVFVGSAGRLSRFFGNIVAAASLLPVEGTIFSAVRCRTRPGHKRCEGSVHIYRRYDGVIEWTCPECDDEGFVYNWETTYWDKSRYYDSNLGFDAVTLVVSRDEYDTLTGLDTLSEEGEAILYAAATVDEGIELAATPGAFDDLVGYIAFEANHESNHCSEQLLGKLCERIEMLLEFNEIAQGFYE
;
A
#
# COMPACT_ATOMS: atom_id res chain seq x y z
N MET A 1 19.88 1.05 15.73
CA MET A 1 20.92 0.64 14.75
C MET A 1 20.21 0.67 13.41
N SER A 2 20.59 1.62 12.54
CA SER A 2 19.91 1.80 11.25
C SER A 2 20.28 0.66 10.28
N SER A 3 19.27 0.10 9.60
CA SER A 3 19.45 -0.94 8.58
C SER A 3 19.81 -0.31 7.24
N VAL A 4 20.86 -0.77 6.57
CA VAL A 4 21.25 -0.33 5.22
C VAL A 4 20.96 -1.45 4.24
N ILE A 5 20.04 -1.22 3.30
CA ILE A 5 19.49 -2.25 2.42
C ILE A 5 19.73 -1.88 0.96
N ASP A 6 20.43 -2.75 0.24
CA ASP A 6 20.39 -2.77 -1.23
C ASP A 6 19.28 -3.76 -1.64
N ILE A 7 18.24 -3.26 -2.31
CA ILE A 7 17.08 -4.10 -2.62
C ILE A 7 17.41 -5.16 -3.69
N THR A 8 18.43 -4.93 -4.52
CA THR A 8 18.83 -5.85 -5.60
C THR A 8 19.35 -7.17 -5.05
N HIS A 9 19.86 -7.20 -3.81
CA HIS A 9 20.26 -8.43 -3.13
C HIS A 9 19.10 -9.42 -2.91
N TYR A 10 17.85 -8.98 -3.04
CA TYR A 10 16.66 -9.82 -2.91
C TYR A 10 16.11 -10.33 -4.24
N LEU A 11 16.75 -10.01 -5.36
CA LEU A 11 16.28 -10.30 -6.72
C LEU A 11 17.16 -11.34 -7.44
N ASP A 12 16.60 -12.07 -8.41
CA ASP A 12 17.35 -12.87 -9.38
C ASP A 12 17.90 -11.98 -10.51
N ASP A 13 18.67 -12.58 -11.41
CA ASP A 13 19.22 -11.90 -12.60
C ASP A 13 18.14 -11.35 -13.56
N ARG A 14 16.88 -11.74 -13.37
CA ARG A 14 15.72 -11.24 -14.14
C ARG A 14 14.92 -10.19 -13.38
N GLY A 15 15.37 -9.80 -12.18
CA GLY A 15 14.73 -8.79 -11.35
C GLY A 15 13.56 -9.29 -10.50
N PHE A 16 13.37 -10.60 -10.33
CA PHE A 16 12.28 -11.17 -9.52
C PHE A 16 12.72 -11.58 -8.12
N PRO A 17 11.85 -11.47 -7.09
CA PRO A 17 12.20 -11.87 -5.73
C PRO A 17 12.58 -13.36 -5.61
N VAL A 18 13.71 -13.67 -4.96
CA VAL A 18 14.24 -15.06 -4.89
C VAL A 18 14.03 -15.79 -3.58
N PHE A 19 13.71 -15.08 -2.50
CA PHE A 19 13.70 -15.67 -1.16
C PHE A 19 12.31 -16.11 -0.70
N VAL A 20 12.26 -17.26 -0.03
CA VAL A 20 11.09 -17.78 0.69
C VAL A 20 11.31 -17.78 2.21
N GLY A 21 10.28 -18.07 2.99
CA GLY A 21 10.41 -18.21 4.45
C GLY A 21 10.76 -16.89 5.16
N SER A 22 11.70 -16.91 6.10
CA SER A 22 12.10 -15.73 6.87
C SER A 22 12.76 -14.64 6.03
N ALA A 23 13.66 -15.02 5.12
CA ALA A 23 14.28 -14.10 4.18
C ALA A 23 13.25 -13.52 3.19
N GLY A 24 12.29 -14.33 2.73
CA GLY A 24 11.18 -13.87 1.89
C GLY A 24 10.28 -12.84 2.58
N ARG A 25 9.97 -13.03 3.87
CA ARG A 25 9.23 -12.02 4.66
C ARG A 25 9.98 -10.70 4.76
N LEU A 26 11.30 -10.75 4.89
CA LEU A 26 12.13 -9.55 4.95
C LEU A 26 12.19 -8.84 3.59
N SER A 27 12.36 -9.61 2.51
CA SER A 27 12.29 -9.11 1.14
C SER A 27 10.97 -8.40 0.87
N ARG A 28 9.83 -9.03 1.23
CA ARG A 28 8.50 -8.42 1.08
C ARG A 28 8.35 -7.15 1.91
N PHE A 29 8.86 -7.11 3.13
CA PHE A 29 8.81 -5.91 3.96
C PHE A 29 9.52 -4.72 3.28
N PHE A 30 10.76 -4.91 2.81
CA PHE A 30 11.47 -3.84 2.10
C PHE A 30 10.86 -3.53 0.73
N GLY A 31 10.35 -4.54 0.03
CA GLY A 31 9.60 -4.36 -1.20
C GLY A 31 8.36 -3.50 -1.03
N ASN A 32 7.60 -3.69 0.05
CA ASN A 32 6.44 -2.86 0.37
C ASN A 32 6.84 -1.41 0.70
N ILE A 33 7.99 -1.20 1.36
CA ILE A 33 8.54 0.15 1.58
C ILE A 33 8.90 0.80 0.25
N VAL A 34 9.55 0.07 -0.66
CA VAL A 34 9.88 0.56 -2.01
C VAL A 34 8.62 0.92 -2.79
N ALA A 35 7.62 0.04 -2.81
CA ALA A 35 6.37 0.26 -3.52
C ALA A 35 5.66 1.52 -3.01
N ALA A 36 5.52 1.68 -1.69
CA ALA A 36 4.94 2.87 -1.09
C ALA A 36 5.76 4.14 -1.40
N ALA A 37 7.09 4.10 -1.25
CA ALA A 37 7.94 5.25 -1.51
C ALA A 37 7.93 5.70 -2.98
N SER A 38 7.83 4.75 -3.91
CA SER A 38 7.84 5.02 -5.36
C SER A 38 6.62 5.79 -5.84
N LEU A 39 5.52 5.74 -5.05
CA LEU A 39 4.27 6.47 -5.26
C LEU A 39 4.27 7.85 -4.57
N LEU A 40 5.40 8.26 -4.01
CA LEU A 40 5.58 9.60 -3.45
C LEU A 40 6.30 10.50 -4.46
N PRO A 41 5.99 11.81 -4.46
CA PRO A 41 6.88 12.78 -5.07
C PRO A 41 8.29 12.68 -4.46
N VAL A 42 9.27 13.16 -5.19
CA VAL A 42 10.62 13.38 -4.64
C VAL A 42 10.52 14.35 -3.46
N GLU A 43 11.23 14.05 -2.37
CA GLU A 43 11.12 14.72 -1.06
C GLU A 43 9.73 14.58 -0.40
N GLY A 44 8.91 13.64 -0.87
CA GLY A 44 7.64 13.27 -0.27
C GLY A 44 7.81 12.39 0.98
N THR A 45 6.89 12.55 1.92
CA THR A 45 6.79 11.74 3.14
C THR A 45 5.40 11.15 3.28
N ILE A 46 5.30 9.97 3.88
CA ILE A 46 4.03 9.32 4.20
C ILE A 46 4.11 8.56 5.52
N PHE A 47 3.01 8.59 6.28
CA PHE A 47 2.75 7.66 7.37
C PHE A 47 2.14 6.40 6.74
N SER A 48 2.96 5.45 6.28
CA SER A 48 2.44 4.37 5.42
C SER A 48 1.62 3.34 6.17
N ALA A 49 0.75 2.62 5.46
CA ALA A 49 0.07 1.45 6.00
C ALA A 49 0.99 0.22 6.19
N VAL A 50 2.27 0.29 5.80
CA VAL A 50 3.24 -0.80 5.96
C VAL A 50 3.50 -1.05 7.45
N ARG A 51 3.09 -2.22 7.94
CA ARG A 51 3.28 -2.62 9.34
C ARG A 51 4.75 -2.81 9.69
N CYS A 52 5.13 -2.37 10.89
CA CYS A 52 6.45 -2.65 11.43
C CYS A 52 6.71 -4.15 11.58
N ARG A 53 7.93 -4.57 11.23
CA ARG A 53 8.37 -5.98 11.29
C ARG A 53 8.89 -6.40 12.66
N THR A 54 9.26 -5.45 13.52
CA THR A 54 9.97 -5.76 14.77
C THR A 54 9.05 -6.36 15.82
N ARG A 55 9.69 -7.02 16.80
CA ARG A 55 8.99 -7.64 17.92
C ARG A 55 9.62 -7.24 19.27
N PRO A 56 9.54 -5.95 19.67
CA PRO A 56 10.10 -5.51 20.94
C PRO A 56 9.46 -6.30 22.10
N GLY A 57 10.29 -6.85 23.00
CA GLY A 57 9.80 -7.66 24.12
C GLY A 57 9.01 -8.91 23.71
N HIS A 58 9.32 -9.49 22.55
CA HIS A 58 8.63 -10.67 21.98
C HIS A 58 7.16 -10.46 21.57
N LYS A 59 6.67 -9.22 21.55
CA LYS A 59 5.34 -8.86 21.03
C LYS A 59 5.48 -8.13 19.70
N ARG A 60 4.54 -8.30 18.78
CA ARG A 60 4.55 -7.58 17.51
C ARG A 60 4.49 -6.08 17.79
N CYS A 61 5.31 -5.30 17.08
CA CYS A 61 5.13 -3.86 17.05
C CYS A 61 3.82 -3.55 16.30
N GLU A 62 2.93 -2.79 16.93
CA GLU A 62 1.66 -2.37 16.32
C GLU A 62 1.81 -1.12 15.44
N GLY A 63 3.00 -0.53 15.42
CA GLY A 63 3.32 0.66 14.63
C GLY A 63 3.34 0.42 13.12
N SER A 64 3.11 1.51 12.41
CA SER A 64 3.32 1.63 10.96
C SER A 64 4.68 2.27 10.67
N VAL A 65 5.19 2.05 9.47
CA VAL A 65 6.47 2.63 9.02
C VAL A 65 6.21 3.98 8.35
N HIS A 66 6.95 5.01 8.76
CA HIS A 66 7.04 6.29 8.07
C HIS A 66 8.11 6.19 7.00
N ILE A 67 7.81 6.72 5.82
CA ILE A 67 8.65 6.60 4.65
C ILE A 67 8.91 7.99 4.10
N TYR A 68 10.16 8.28 3.79
CA TYR A 68 10.59 9.52 3.16
C TYR A 68 11.44 9.20 1.92
N ARG A 69 11.04 9.74 0.75
CA ARG A 69 11.78 9.60 -0.50
C ARG A 69 12.71 10.79 -0.66
N ARG A 70 14.02 10.60 -0.53
CA ARG A 70 14.99 11.69 -0.67
C ARG A 70 15.18 12.11 -2.13
N TYR A 71 15.75 13.30 -2.30
CA TYR A 71 16.13 13.85 -3.60
C TYR A 71 17.21 13.03 -4.34
N ASP A 72 18.08 12.32 -3.62
CA ASP A 72 19.16 11.51 -4.19
C ASP A 72 18.72 10.09 -4.54
N GLY A 73 17.41 9.81 -4.50
CA GLY A 73 16.84 8.51 -4.83
C GLY A 73 16.93 7.50 -3.69
N VAL A 74 17.46 7.84 -2.52
CA VAL A 74 17.48 6.93 -1.36
C VAL A 74 16.14 7.01 -0.63
N ILE A 75 15.59 5.86 -0.22
CA ILE A 75 14.39 5.82 0.63
C ILE A 75 14.84 5.71 2.08
N GLU A 76 14.41 6.65 2.93
CA GLU A 76 14.52 6.54 4.37
C GLU A 76 13.22 5.99 4.94
N TRP A 77 13.32 5.16 5.97
CA TRP A 77 12.14 4.69 6.69
C TRP A 77 12.41 4.59 8.18
N THR A 78 11.37 4.79 8.99
CA THR A 78 11.42 4.69 10.45
C THR A 78 10.08 4.25 11.01
N CYS A 79 10.07 3.47 12.09
CA CYS A 79 8.87 3.18 12.86
C CYS A 79 8.92 3.98 14.17
N PRO A 80 8.01 4.96 14.37
CA PRO A 80 8.05 5.83 15.56
C PRO A 80 7.75 5.10 16.87
N GLU A 81 7.15 3.91 16.81
CA GLU A 81 6.74 3.15 17.99
C GLU A 81 7.88 2.35 18.63
N CYS A 82 8.89 1.97 17.84
CA CYS A 82 9.96 1.08 18.30
C CYS A 82 11.36 1.48 17.81
N ASP A 83 11.47 2.61 17.12
CA ASP A 83 12.71 3.18 16.60
C ASP A 83 13.48 2.25 15.63
N ASP A 84 12.80 1.27 15.01
CA ASP A 84 13.40 0.53 13.88
C ASP A 84 13.43 1.45 12.66
N GLU A 85 14.59 1.55 12.03
CA GLU A 85 14.84 2.52 10.98
C GLU A 85 15.85 1.98 9.96
N GLY A 86 15.88 2.60 8.79
CA GLY A 86 16.82 2.21 7.76
C GLY A 86 16.74 3.03 6.48
N PHE A 87 17.59 2.61 5.55
CA PHE A 87 17.75 3.18 4.22
C PHE A 87 17.62 2.05 3.18
N VAL A 88 16.94 2.33 2.07
CA VAL A 88 16.84 1.43 0.91
C VAL A 88 17.45 2.11 -0.32
N TYR A 89 18.34 1.39 -0.99
CA TYR A 89 19.11 1.82 -2.17
C TYR A 89 18.77 0.94 -3.38
N ASN A 90 19.12 1.44 -4.57
CA ASN A 90 19.10 0.72 -5.85
C ASN A 90 17.71 0.11 -6.18
N TRP A 91 16.65 0.82 -5.83
CA TRP A 91 15.28 0.32 -5.97
C TRP A 91 14.58 0.73 -7.25
N GLU A 92 15.04 1.78 -7.91
CA GLU A 92 14.48 2.23 -9.18
C GLU A 92 14.60 1.12 -10.22
N THR A 93 13.59 0.97 -11.07
CA THR A 93 13.48 -0.05 -12.12
C THR A 93 13.41 -1.50 -11.64
N THR A 94 13.27 -1.73 -10.32
CA THR A 94 13.09 -3.07 -9.76
C THR A 94 11.63 -3.53 -9.79
N TYR A 95 11.39 -4.81 -9.49
CA TYR A 95 10.03 -5.38 -9.40
C TYR A 95 9.08 -4.60 -8.48
N TRP A 96 9.61 -4.00 -7.41
CA TRP A 96 8.81 -3.23 -6.44
C TRP A 96 8.67 -1.76 -6.80
N ASP A 97 9.34 -1.28 -7.85
CA ASP A 97 9.19 0.11 -8.30
C ASP A 97 7.82 0.31 -8.95
N LYS A 98 6.96 1.09 -8.29
CA LYS A 98 5.62 1.47 -8.75
C LYS A 98 5.56 2.90 -9.25
N SER A 99 6.70 3.56 -9.51
CA SER A 99 6.76 4.96 -9.96
C SER A 99 5.96 5.24 -11.24
N ARG A 100 5.70 4.24 -12.09
CA ARG A 100 4.82 4.39 -13.26
C ARG A 100 3.34 4.66 -12.92
N TYR A 101 2.93 4.36 -11.69
CA TYR A 101 1.59 4.61 -11.15
C TYR A 101 1.53 5.85 -10.26
N TYR A 102 2.66 6.55 -10.09
CA TYR A 102 2.62 7.83 -9.42
C TYR A 102 1.85 8.81 -10.30
N ASP A 103 0.66 9.20 -9.84
CA ASP A 103 -0.13 10.24 -10.46
C ASP A 103 0.03 11.55 -9.69
N SER A 104 0.78 12.50 -10.27
CA SER A 104 0.95 13.83 -9.70
C SER A 104 -0.35 14.64 -9.65
N ASN A 105 -1.38 14.23 -10.40
CA ASN A 105 -2.68 14.89 -10.46
C ASN A 105 -3.73 14.24 -9.55
N LEU A 106 -3.38 13.19 -8.81
CA LEU A 106 -4.31 12.47 -7.95
C LEU A 106 -5.08 13.43 -7.03
N GLY A 107 -4.44 14.49 -6.53
CA GLY A 107 -5.06 15.46 -5.62
C GLY A 107 -6.20 16.30 -6.20
N PHE A 108 -6.47 16.29 -7.51
CA PHE A 108 -7.55 17.09 -8.11
C PHE A 108 -8.88 16.33 -8.18
N ASP A 109 -8.85 15.05 -8.52
CA ASP A 109 -10.04 14.23 -8.77
C ASP A 109 -10.11 12.98 -7.86
N ALA A 110 -9.19 12.84 -6.90
CA ALA A 110 -9.24 11.72 -5.98
C ALA A 110 -10.41 11.83 -4.99
N VAL A 111 -11.00 10.68 -4.74
CA VAL A 111 -11.85 10.43 -3.59
C VAL A 111 -11.06 9.62 -2.56
N THR A 112 -11.48 9.69 -1.31
CA THR A 112 -10.79 9.03 -0.19
C THR A 112 -11.73 8.07 0.51
N LEU A 113 -11.23 6.86 0.80
CA LEU A 113 -11.91 5.87 1.61
C LEU A 113 -11.05 5.53 2.83
N VAL A 114 -11.58 5.76 4.04
CA VAL A 114 -10.93 5.29 5.26
C VAL A 114 -11.42 3.88 5.59
N VAL A 115 -10.50 2.92 5.64
CA VAL A 115 -10.76 1.53 6.02
C VAL A 115 -10.12 1.20 7.36
N SER A 116 -10.67 0.22 8.04
CA SER A 116 -10.04 -0.34 9.24
C SER A 116 -8.77 -1.10 8.88
N ARG A 117 -7.94 -1.36 9.90
CA ARG A 117 -6.73 -2.16 9.74
C ARG A 117 -7.01 -3.57 9.24
N ASP A 118 -8.08 -4.20 9.71
CA ASP A 118 -8.44 -5.57 9.31
C ASP A 118 -8.95 -5.60 7.86
N GLU A 119 -9.74 -4.60 7.45
CA GLU A 119 -10.16 -4.43 6.05
C GLU A 119 -8.96 -4.26 5.11
N TYR A 120 -8.01 -3.39 5.48
CA TYR A 120 -6.78 -3.19 4.70
C TYR A 120 -5.93 -4.47 4.61
N ASP A 121 -5.75 -5.16 5.74
CA ASP A 121 -5.02 -6.43 5.76
C ASP A 121 -5.70 -7.47 4.85
N THR A 122 -7.03 -7.52 4.82
CA THR A 122 -7.78 -8.35 3.89
C THR A 122 -7.55 -7.94 2.43
N LEU A 123 -7.60 -6.64 2.11
CA LEU A 123 -7.33 -6.13 0.75
C LEU A 123 -5.91 -6.45 0.26
N THR A 124 -4.90 -6.30 1.12
CA THR A 124 -3.51 -6.66 0.78
C THR A 124 -3.26 -8.17 0.72
N GLY A 125 -4.23 -8.97 1.15
CA GLY A 125 -4.19 -10.43 1.12
C GLY A 125 -4.85 -11.04 -0.12
N LEU A 126 -5.43 -10.22 -1.01
CA LEU A 126 -6.06 -10.70 -2.24
C LEU A 126 -5.01 -11.34 -3.17
N ASP A 127 -5.40 -12.45 -3.81
CA ASP A 127 -4.50 -13.20 -4.70
C ASP A 127 -4.30 -12.47 -6.02
N THR A 128 -5.31 -11.74 -6.49
CA THR A 128 -5.28 -10.99 -7.75
C THR A 128 -5.77 -9.56 -7.61
N LEU A 129 -4.97 -8.62 -8.11
CA LEU A 129 -5.29 -7.20 -8.23
C LEU A 129 -4.71 -6.66 -9.55
N SER A 130 -5.33 -5.62 -10.10
CA SER A 130 -4.66 -4.81 -11.13
C SER A 130 -3.46 -4.09 -10.54
N GLU A 131 -2.56 -3.65 -11.42
CA GLU A 131 -1.40 -2.87 -11.00
C GLU A 131 -1.82 -1.49 -10.44
N GLU A 132 -2.91 -0.89 -10.94
CA GLU A 132 -3.54 0.28 -10.31
C GLU A 132 -4.09 -0.04 -8.91
N GLY A 133 -4.80 -1.16 -8.74
CA GLY A 133 -5.34 -1.59 -7.45
C GLY A 133 -4.25 -1.82 -6.41
N GLU A 134 -3.14 -2.44 -6.81
CA GLU A 134 -1.94 -2.54 -5.97
C GLU A 134 -1.39 -1.16 -5.58
N ALA A 135 -1.34 -0.21 -6.53
CA ALA A 135 -0.84 1.14 -6.26
C ALA A 135 -1.69 1.87 -5.22
N ILE A 136 -3.03 1.71 -5.26
CA ILE A 136 -3.94 2.26 -4.23
C ILE A 136 -3.54 1.74 -2.83
N LEU A 137 -3.30 0.43 -2.71
CA LEU A 137 -2.94 -0.18 -1.43
C LEU A 137 -1.54 0.24 -0.97
N TYR A 138 -0.55 0.28 -1.86
CA TYR A 138 0.80 0.71 -1.49
C TYR A 138 0.89 2.20 -1.15
N ALA A 139 0.06 3.05 -1.75
CA ALA A 139 -0.05 4.47 -1.44
C ALA A 139 -0.84 4.76 -0.15
N ALA A 140 -1.42 3.74 0.49
CA ALA A 140 -2.27 3.90 1.65
C ALA A 140 -1.53 4.55 2.84
N ALA A 141 -2.18 5.55 3.44
CA ALA A 141 -1.67 6.30 4.58
C ALA A 141 -2.42 5.94 5.87
N THR A 142 -1.75 5.91 7.00
CA THR A 142 -2.40 5.83 8.31
C THR A 142 -2.87 7.21 8.74
N VAL A 143 -4.11 7.27 9.19
CA VAL A 143 -4.77 8.45 9.77
C VAL A 143 -5.36 8.07 11.14
N ASP A 144 -5.83 9.04 11.92
CA ASP A 144 -6.35 8.79 13.27
C ASP A 144 -7.55 7.81 13.26
N GLU A 145 -8.39 7.88 12.22
CA GLU A 145 -9.59 7.06 12.05
C GLU A 145 -9.32 5.68 11.42
N GLY A 146 -8.10 5.40 10.94
CA GLY A 146 -7.78 4.13 10.28
C GLY A 146 -6.71 4.25 9.20
N ILE A 147 -7.00 3.69 8.02
CA ILE A 147 -6.11 3.72 6.86
C ILE A 147 -6.85 4.36 5.71
N GLU A 148 -6.32 5.47 5.22
CA GLU A 148 -6.85 6.19 4.08
C GLU A 148 -6.31 5.59 2.79
N LEU A 149 -7.24 5.25 1.90
CA LEU A 149 -7.00 4.91 0.50
C LEU A 149 -7.46 6.10 -0.33
N ALA A 150 -6.58 6.61 -1.19
CA ALA A 150 -6.88 7.71 -2.11
C ALA A 150 -6.67 7.24 -3.55
N ALA A 151 -7.69 7.41 -4.38
CA ALA A 151 -7.67 6.99 -5.78
C ALA A 151 -8.66 7.83 -6.60
N THR A 152 -8.50 7.82 -7.92
CA THR A 152 -9.54 8.35 -8.81
C THR A 152 -10.80 7.46 -8.75
N PRO A 153 -11.99 8.00 -9.05
CA PRO A 153 -13.22 7.20 -9.13
C PRO A 153 -13.08 5.96 -10.02
N GLY A 154 -12.45 6.11 -11.19
CA GLY A 154 -12.23 4.99 -12.11
C GLY A 154 -11.32 3.90 -11.53
N ALA A 155 -10.24 4.28 -10.84
CA ALA A 155 -9.35 3.29 -10.21
C ALA A 155 -10.02 2.55 -9.04
N PHE A 156 -10.93 3.22 -8.32
CA PHE A 156 -11.77 2.56 -7.32
C PHE A 156 -12.81 1.63 -7.95
N ASP A 157 -13.44 2.01 -9.05
CA ASP A 157 -14.36 1.15 -9.80
C ASP A 157 -13.66 -0.13 -10.29
N ASP A 158 -12.46 0.01 -10.86
CA ASP A 158 -11.61 -1.13 -11.25
C ASP A 158 -11.31 -2.02 -10.04
N LEU A 159 -10.94 -1.42 -8.90
CA LEU A 159 -10.67 -2.16 -7.65
C LEU A 159 -11.90 -2.94 -7.17
N VAL A 160 -13.11 -2.38 -7.25
CA VAL A 160 -14.37 -3.08 -6.92
C VAL A 160 -14.53 -4.34 -7.77
N GLY A 161 -14.19 -4.29 -9.05
CA GLY A 161 -14.22 -5.45 -9.94
C GLY A 161 -13.37 -6.62 -9.42
N TYR A 162 -12.15 -6.34 -8.93
CA TYR A 162 -11.27 -7.37 -8.35
C TYR A 162 -11.74 -7.84 -6.98
N ILE A 163 -12.20 -6.94 -6.11
CA ILE A 163 -12.74 -7.30 -4.79
C ILE A 163 -13.96 -8.21 -4.97
N ALA A 164 -14.87 -7.87 -5.87
CA ALA A 164 -16.05 -8.67 -6.16
C ALA A 164 -15.69 -10.04 -6.76
N PHE A 165 -14.68 -10.09 -7.64
CA PHE A 165 -14.16 -11.35 -8.16
C PHE A 165 -13.65 -12.25 -7.03
N GLU A 166 -12.80 -11.74 -6.14
CA GLU A 166 -12.25 -12.49 -5.02
C GLU A 166 -13.34 -12.91 -4.03
N ALA A 167 -14.28 -12.03 -3.68
CA ALA A 167 -15.40 -12.34 -2.80
C ALA A 167 -16.23 -13.52 -3.32
N ASN A 168 -16.51 -13.57 -4.64
CA ASN A 168 -17.27 -14.65 -5.26
C ASN A 168 -16.55 -16.02 -5.26
N HIS A 169 -15.22 -16.01 -5.09
CA HIS A 169 -14.41 -17.23 -5.03
C HIS A 169 -13.92 -17.56 -3.61
N GLU A 170 -14.23 -16.70 -2.64
CA GLU A 170 -13.85 -16.86 -1.25
C GLU A 170 -14.69 -17.97 -0.58
N SER A 171 -14.00 -18.91 0.06
CA SER A 171 -14.63 -20.03 0.78
C SER A 171 -14.97 -19.67 2.23
N ASN A 172 -14.29 -18.66 2.78
CA ASN A 172 -14.55 -18.15 4.11
C ASN A 172 -15.63 -17.07 4.07
N HIS A 173 -16.85 -17.44 4.47
CA HIS A 173 -18.00 -16.56 4.52
C HIS A 173 -17.78 -15.25 5.32
N CYS A 174 -16.91 -15.22 6.34
CA CYS A 174 -16.60 -13.98 7.05
C CYS A 174 -15.75 -13.02 6.20
N SER A 175 -14.81 -13.57 5.42
CA SER A 175 -13.97 -12.83 4.48
C SER A 175 -14.82 -12.33 3.30
N GLU A 176 -15.67 -13.21 2.73
CA GLU A 176 -16.65 -12.87 1.70
C GLU A 176 -17.54 -11.70 2.14
N GLN A 177 -18.13 -11.77 3.34
CA GLN A 177 -18.96 -10.68 3.88
C GLN A 177 -18.20 -9.37 4.10
N LEU A 178 -16.92 -9.44 4.45
CA LEU A 178 -16.09 -8.25 4.63
C LEU A 178 -15.81 -7.58 3.28
N LEU A 179 -15.42 -8.38 2.28
CA LEU A 179 -15.17 -7.90 0.91
C LEU A 179 -16.44 -7.33 0.28
N GLY A 180 -17.59 -7.98 0.44
CA GLY A 180 -18.87 -7.48 -0.07
C GLY A 180 -19.25 -6.12 0.54
N LYS A 181 -19.07 -5.94 1.85
CA LYS A 181 -19.27 -4.64 2.51
C LYS A 181 -18.30 -3.57 2.02
N LEU A 182 -17.06 -3.94 1.70
CA LEU A 182 -16.10 -3.01 1.12
C LEU A 182 -16.53 -2.57 -0.28
N CYS A 183 -17.00 -3.48 -1.14
CA CYS A 183 -17.58 -3.11 -2.43
C CYS A 183 -18.72 -2.10 -2.27
N GLU A 184 -19.72 -2.42 -1.43
CA GLU A 184 -20.86 -1.52 -1.19
C GLU A 184 -20.41 -0.13 -0.73
N ARG A 185 -19.39 -0.06 0.15
CA ARG A 185 -18.85 1.22 0.64
C ARG A 185 -18.14 2.02 -0.44
N ILE A 186 -17.40 1.36 -1.33
CA ILE A 186 -16.73 2.02 -2.46
C ILE A 186 -17.80 2.50 -3.45
N GLU A 187 -18.76 1.65 -3.83
CA GLU A 187 -19.85 2.01 -4.75
C GLU A 187 -20.63 3.23 -4.25
N MET A 188 -21.03 3.24 -2.97
CA MET A 188 -21.67 4.41 -2.36
C MET A 188 -20.79 5.67 -2.45
N LEU A 189 -19.49 5.56 -2.18
CA LEU A 189 -18.55 6.68 -2.28
C LEU A 189 -18.51 7.25 -3.72
N LEU A 190 -18.49 6.37 -4.73
CA LEU A 190 -18.47 6.75 -6.14
C LEU A 190 -19.78 7.44 -6.55
N GLU A 191 -20.93 6.88 -6.18
CA GLU A 191 -22.24 7.49 -6.44
C GLU A 191 -22.36 8.89 -5.83
N PHE A 192 -21.92 9.06 -4.58
CA PHE A 192 -21.93 10.38 -3.93
C PHE A 192 -21.01 11.39 -4.64
N ASN A 193 -19.86 10.95 -5.14
CA ASN A 193 -18.95 11.82 -5.89
C ASN A 193 -19.54 12.27 -7.22
N GLU A 194 -20.16 11.37 -7.98
CA GLU A 194 -20.84 11.71 -9.25
C GLU A 194 -21.95 12.75 -9.03
N ILE A 195 -22.77 12.53 -8.00
CA ILE A 195 -23.84 13.46 -7.63
C ILE A 195 -23.25 14.83 -7.28
N ALA A 196 -22.19 14.87 -6.48
CA ALA A 196 -21.55 16.12 -6.07
C ALA A 196 -20.99 16.90 -7.27
N GLN A 197 -20.34 16.24 -8.23
CA GLN A 197 -19.80 16.88 -9.43
C GLN A 197 -20.91 17.40 -10.36
N GLY A 198 -22.02 16.66 -10.51
CA GLY A 198 -23.16 17.07 -11.33
C GLY A 198 -23.94 18.29 -10.80
N PHE A 199 -23.73 18.72 -9.55
CA PHE A 199 -24.30 19.97 -9.01
C PHE A 199 -23.46 21.22 -9.36
N TYR A 200 -22.24 21.06 -9.86
CA TYR A 200 -21.33 22.16 -10.22
C TYR A 200 -21.20 22.39 -11.74
N GLU A 201 -21.96 21.67 -12.56
CA GLU A 201 -22.14 21.88 -14.01
C GLU A 201 -23.44 22.65 -14.33
#